data_AF-Q2FP34-F1
#
_entry.id   AF-Q2FP34-F1
#
_cell.length_a   1.000
_cell.length_b   1.000
_cell.length_c   1.000
_cell.angle_alpha   90.00
_cell.angle_beta   90.00
_cell.angle_gamma   90.00
#
_symmetry.space_group_name_H-M   'P 1'
#
loop_
_entity.id
_entity.type
_entity.pdbx_description
1 polymer ?
#
loop_
_entity_poly.entity_id
_entity_poly.type
_entity_poly.pdbx_seq_one_letter_code
_entity_poly.pdbx_strand_id
1 'polypeptide(L)'
;MIKANIISLILTMQEKRPNKVLGYRNDIHGEPTQTLIGSDDNERSIIFCLKSGDSTIITSRDLNISNNPFTPCDESVHQKIFRNMKKHPDIYVKFFTLLNEKIPR
;
A
#
# COMPACT_ATOMS: atom_id res chain seq x y z
N MET A 1 -12.78 7.03 23.14
CA MET A 1 -13.66 6.09 22.43
C MET A 1 -13.51 6.05 20.90
N ILE A 2 -12.83 7.00 20.24
CA ILE A 2 -12.72 7.04 18.76
C ILE A 2 -11.76 5.97 18.17
N LYS A 3 -10.71 5.57 18.92
CA LYS A 3 -9.67 4.63 18.45
C LYS A 3 -10.18 3.21 18.18
N ALA A 4 -11.15 2.71 18.96
CA ALA A 4 -11.69 1.35 18.79
C ALA A 4 -12.48 1.20 17.48
N ASN A 5 -13.13 2.28 17.04
CA ASN A 5 -13.99 2.28 15.86
C ASN A 5 -13.17 2.24 14.55
N ILE A 6 -12.05 2.96 14.53
CA ILE A 6 -11.13 2.95 13.38
C ILE A 6 -10.45 1.58 13.25
N ILE A 7 -10.00 0.98 14.35
CA ILE A 7 -9.34 -0.35 14.33
C ILE A 7 -10.31 -1.46 13.91
N SER A 8 -11.57 -1.44 14.37
CA SER A 8 -12.58 -2.40 13.91
C SER A 8 -12.90 -2.20 12.43
N LEU A 9 -13.06 -0.95 11.98
CA LEU A 9 -13.30 -0.63 10.56
C LEU A 9 -12.14 -1.15 9.69
N ILE A 10 -10.91 -0.97 10.15
CA ILE A 10 -9.68 -1.48 9.52
C ILE A 10 -9.72 -3.00 9.38
N LEU A 11 -9.99 -3.73 10.46
CA LEU A 11 -9.98 -5.19 10.47
C LEU A 11 -11.08 -5.75 9.57
N THR A 12 -12.29 -5.18 9.64
CA THR A 12 -13.41 -5.54 8.77
C THR A 12 -13.15 -5.21 7.30
N MET A 13 -12.38 -4.16 7.00
CA MET A 13 -11.99 -3.81 5.62
C MET A 13 -10.85 -4.67 5.09
N GLN A 14 -9.96 -5.17 5.95
CA GLN A 14 -8.88 -6.11 5.60
C GLN A 14 -9.43 -7.50 5.23
N GLU A 15 -10.41 -8.02 5.98
CA GLU A 15 -11.02 -9.34 5.70
C GLU A 15 -11.79 -9.40 4.37
N LYS A 16 -12.27 -8.25 3.85
CA LYS A 16 -13.05 -8.17 2.59
C LYS A 16 -12.21 -7.95 1.34
N ARG A 17 -10.88 -7.78 1.44
CA ARG A 17 -10.03 -7.46 0.29
C ARG A 17 -8.71 -8.24 0.41
N PRO A 18 -8.55 -9.36 -0.31
CA PRO A 18 -7.27 -10.06 -0.33
C PRO A 18 -6.24 -9.16 -1.04
N ASN A 19 -5.47 -8.43 -0.23
CA ASN A 19 -4.19 -7.80 -0.54
C ASN A 19 -3.98 -7.23 -1.97
N LYS A 20 -4.30 -5.94 -2.16
CA LYS A 20 -3.93 -5.17 -3.37
C LYS A 20 -2.50 -4.60 -3.33
N VAL A 21 -1.70 -4.94 -2.32
CA VAL A 21 -0.29 -4.54 -2.24
C VAL A 21 0.54 -5.59 -2.97
N LEU A 22 0.92 -5.25 -4.20
CA LEU A 22 1.62 -6.12 -5.14
C LEU A 22 3.13 -6.19 -4.86
N GLY A 23 3.69 -5.14 -4.28
CA GLY A 23 5.12 -5.09 -3.99
C GLY A 23 5.55 -3.90 -3.14
N TYR A 24 6.84 -3.85 -2.84
CA TYR A 24 7.43 -2.80 -2.00
C TYR A 24 8.86 -2.47 -2.43
N ARG A 25 9.35 -1.32 -1.96
CA ARG A 25 10.76 -0.91 -2.04
C ARG A 25 11.27 -0.57 -0.66
N ASN A 26 12.54 -0.88 -0.42
CA ASN A 26 13.23 -0.56 0.82
C ASN A 26 14.12 0.67 0.66
N ASP A 27 14.41 1.34 1.77
CA ASP A 27 15.60 2.19 1.86
C ASP A 27 16.88 1.36 2.09
N ILE A 28 18.00 2.06 2.20
CA ILE A 28 19.33 1.50 2.44
C ILE A 28 19.43 0.66 3.73
N HIS A 29 18.48 0.79 4.65
CA HIS A 29 18.44 0.04 5.90
C HIS A 29 17.50 -1.17 5.85
N GLY A 30 16.87 -1.44 4.70
CA GLY A 30 15.92 -2.54 4.56
C GLY A 30 14.52 -2.21 5.11
N GLU A 31 14.21 -0.93 5.34
CA GLU A 31 12.89 -0.51 5.78
C GLU A 31 11.99 -0.17 4.58
N PRO A 32 10.76 -0.71 4.53
CA PRO A 32 9.83 -0.38 3.46
C PRO A 32 9.55 1.13 3.41
N THR A 33 9.76 1.73 2.25
CA THR A 33 9.53 3.17 2.00
C THR A 33 8.42 3.44 1.00
N GLN A 34 8.21 2.53 0.06
CA GLN A 34 7.14 2.62 -0.93
C GLN A 34 6.45 1.27 -1.08
N THR A 35 5.17 1.32 -1.42
CA THR A 35 4.39 0.12 -1.76
C THR A 35 3.66 0.32 -3.08
N LEU A 36 3.63 -0.73 -3.89
CA LEU A 36 2.89 -0.79 -5.14
C LEU A 36 1.52 -1.38 -4.86
N ILE A 37 0.48 -0.66 -5.25
CA ILE A 37 -0.91 -1.04 -5.06
C ILE A 37 -1.57 -1.18 -6.44
N GLY A 38 -2.25 -2.28 -6.73
CA GLY A 38 -2.89 -2.46 -8.04
C GLY A 38 -4.00 -3.51 -8.06
N SER A 39 -4.61 -3.69 -9.22
CA SER A 39 -5.48 -4.83 -9.54
C SER A 39 -4.75 -5.80 -10.46
N ASP A 40 -5.16 -7.07 -10.46
CA ASP A 40 -4.59 -8.13 -11.30
C ASP A 40 -4.68 -7.81 -12.80
N ASP A 41 -5.62 -6.95 -13.21
CA ASP A 41 -5.89 -6.57 -14.60
C ASP A 41 -4.90 -5.54 -15.21
N ASN A 42 -3.85 -5.14 -14.48
CA ASN A 42 -2.59 -4.62 -15.05
C ASN A 42 -2.61 -3.37 -15.98
N GLU A 43 -3.64 -2.53 -16.00
CA GLU A 43 -3.53 -1.27 -16.76
C GLU A 43 -2.92 -0.13 -15.94
N ARG A 44 -3.27 -0.03 -14.65
CA ARG A 44 -2.82 1.06 -13.75
C ARG A 44 -2.62 0.56 -12.33
N SER A 45 -1.48 0.92 -11.76
CA SER A 45 -1.10 0.70 -10.38
C SER A 45 -0.82 2.05 -9.70
N ILE A 46 -0.63 2.04 -8.39
CA ILE A 46 -0.35 3.21 -7.57
C ILE A 46 0.89 2.93 -6.76
N ILE A 47 1.90 3.78 -6.89
CA ILE A 47 3.01 3.83 -5.94
C ILE A 47 2.57 4.72 -4.79
N PHE A 48 2.64 4.20 -3.57
CA PHE A 48 2.33 4.92 -2.35
C PHE A 48 3.57 5.05 -1.47
N CYS A 49 3.90 6.28 -1.06
CA CYS A 49 5.01 6.56 -0.16
C CYS A 49 4.59 6.36 1.30
N LEU A 50 5.25 5.46 2.01
CA LEU A 50 4.93 5.11 3.40
C LEU A 50 5.37 6.18 4.41
N LYS A 51 6.26 7.09 4.02
CA LYS A 51 6.77 8.18 4.87
C LYS A 51 5.97 9.49 4.72
N SER A 52 5.49 9.82 3.51
CA SER A 52 4.75 11.08 3.26
C SER A 52 3.25 10.90 2.97
N GLY A 53 2.84 9.68 2.60
CA GLY A 53 1.49 9.41 2.11
C GLY A 53 1.22 9.93 0.69
N ASP A 54 2.25 10.35 -0.05
CA ASP A 54 2.12 10.74 -1.45
C ASP A 54 1.83 9.52 -2.32
N SER A 55 1.02 9.71 -3.35
CA SER A 55 0.65 8.65 -4.29
C SER A 55 0.87 9.07 -5.72
N THR A 56 1.46 8.19 -6.52
CA THR A 56 1.64 8.39 -7.98
C THR A 56 0.97 7.25 -8.72
N ILE A 57 0.17 7.57 -9.73
CA ILE A 57 -0.42 6.57 -10.63
C ILE A 57 0.66 6.17 -11.62
N ILE A 58 0.84 4.86 -11.81
CA ILE A 58 1.84 4.28 -12.69
C ILE A 58 1.20 3.25 -13.61
N THR A 59 1.66 3.14 -14.85
CA THR A 59 1.20 2.10 -15.78
C THR A 59 2.16 0.91 -15.77
N SER A 60 1.73 -0.24 -16.31
CA SER A 60 2.60 -1.40 -16.48
C SER A 60 3.81 -1.12 -17.37
N ARG A 61 3.69 -0.20 -18.33
CA ARG A 61 4.81 0.24 -19.16
C ARG A 61 5.89 0.96 -18.34
N ASP A 62 5.48 1.82 -17.43
CA ASP A 62 6.40 2.57 -16.56
C ASP A 62 7.13 1.64 -15.57
N LEU A 63 6.43 0.60 -15.08
CA LEU A 63 7.03 -0.43 -14.23
C LEU A 63 8.11 -1.23 -14.97
N ASN A 64 7.87 -1.59 -16.23
CA ASN A 64 8.80 -2.39 -17.04
C ASN A 64 10.09 -1.63 -17.42
N ILE A 65 10.05 -0.29 -17.45
CA ILE A 65 11.21 0.56 -17.80
C ILE A 65 11.96 1.01 -16.52
N SER A 66 11.44 0.72 -15.33
CA SER A 66 12.02 1.15 -14.07
C SER A 66 13.27 0.35 -13.68
N ASN A 67 14.41 1.05 -13.54
CA ASN A 67 15.67 0.48 -13.03
C ASN A 67 15.64 0.08 -11.53
N ASN A 68 14.56 0.40 -10.82
CA ASN A 68 14.37 0.04 -9.42
C ASN A 68 13.08 -0.79 -9.28
N PRO A 69 13.11 -2.11 -9.52
CA PRO A 69 11.90 -2.93 -9.49
C PRO A 69 11.31 -3.01 -8.08
N PHE A 70 10.01 -3.27 -7.99
CA PHE A 70 9.37 -3.58 -6.72
C PHE A 70 9.60 -5.05 -6.37
N THR A 71 9.96 -5.32 -5.12
CA THR A 71 10.00 -6.69 -4.60
C THR A 71 8.57 -7.16 -4.35
N PRO A 72 8.19 -8.39 -4.76
CA PRO A 72 6.88 -8.95 -4.43
C PRO A 72 6.65 -8.96 -2.92
N CYS A 73 5.43 -8.64 -2.51
CA CYS A 73 5.12 -8.52 -1.08
C CYS A 73 4.70 -9.87 -0.50
N ASP A 74 5.42 -10.36 0.50
CA ASP A 74 4.98 -11.47 1.35
C ASP A 74 4.19 -10.97 2.57
N GLU A 75 3.62 -11.91 3.32
CA GLU A 75 2.78 -11.62 4.49
C GLU A 75 3.54 -10.90 5.62
N SER A 76 4.82 -11.22 5.81
CA SER A 76 5.68 -10.57 6.82
C SER A 76 5.87 -9.09 6.50
N VAL A 77 6.10 -8.77 5.23
CA VAL A 77 6.28 -7.40 4.78
C VAL A 77 4.96 -6.62 4.80
N HIS A 78 3.83 -7.24 4.45
CA HIS A 78 2.52 -6.61 4.64
C HIS A 78 2.34 -6.18 6.09
N GLN A 79 2.56 -7.09 7.04
CA GLN A 79 2.46 -6.78 8.46
C GLN A 79 3.39 -5.63 8.87
N LYS A 80 4.63 -5.60 8.36
CA LYS A 80 5.60 -4.53 8.61
C LYS A 80 5.12 -3.17 8.07
N ILE A 81 4.62 -3.14 6.84
CA ILE A 81 4.05 -1.94 6.20
C ILE A 81 2.86 -1.42 7.01
N PHE A 82 1.90 -2.27 7.36
CA PHE A 82 0.74 -1.88 8.15
C PHE A 82 1.14 -1.42 9.57
N ARG A 83 2.10 -2.09 10.21
CA ARG A 83 2.61 -1.69 11.53
C ARG A 83 3.28 -0.33 11.49
N ASN A 84 4.06 -0.04 10.44
CA ASN A 84 4.69 1.27 10.27
C ASN A 84 3.65 2.37 9.98
N MET A 85 2.66 2.12 9.12
CA MET A 85 1.60 3.09 8.86
C MET A 85 0.71 3.32 10.09
N LYS A 86 0.48 2.33 10.96
CA LYS A 86 -0.26 2.53 12.22
C LYS A 86 0.36 3.58 13.16
N LYS A 87 1.66 3.86 13.01
CA LYS A 87 2.34 4.95 13.74
C LYS A 87 1.99 6.35 13.19
N HIS A 88 1.46 6.41 11.96
CA HIS A 88 1.10 7.62 11.23
C HIS A 88 -0.37 7.55 10.77
N PRO A 89 -1.34 7.87 11.67
CA PRO A 89 -2.76 7.66 11.40
C PRO A 89 -3.29 8.38 10.15
N ASP A 90 -2.73 9.52 9.80
CA ASP A 90 -3.04 10.31 8.61
C ASP A 90 -2.60 9.61 7.31
N ILE A 91 -1.38 9.08 7.28
CA ILE A 91 -0.85 8.28 6.15
C ILE A 91 -1.69 7.01 6.00
N TYR A 92 -2.02 6.39 7.12
CA TYR A 92 -2.84 5.20 7.15
C TYR A 92 -4.24 5.45 6.56
N VAL A 93 -4.92 6.55 6.93
CA VAL A 93 -6.22 6.90 6.34
C VAL A 93 -6.10 7.13 4.83
N LYS A 94 -5.10 7.90 4.38
CA LYS A 94 -4.86 8.13 2.94
C LYS A 94 -4.67 6.83 2.16
N PHE A 95 -3.87 5.91 2.69
CA PHE A 95 -3.62 4.61 2.09
C PHE A 95 -4.92 3.81 1.93
N PHE A 96 -5.76 3.77 2.98
CA PHE A 96 -7.04 3.08 2.93
C PHE A 96 -8.03 3.75 1.98
N THR A 97 -8.11 5.08 1.96
CA THR A 97 -8.95 5.81 1.00
C THR A 97 -8.54 5.46 -0.44
N LEU A 98 -7.24 5.49 -0.75
CA LEU A 98 -6.73 5.13 -2.07
C LEU A 98 -7.05 3.70 -2.46
N LEU A 99 -6.88 2.74 -1.55
CA LEU A 99 -7.27 1.35 -1.77
C LEU A 99 -8.74 1.22 -2.15
N ASN A 100 -9.62 2.00 -1.49
CA ASN A 100 -11.06 1.88 -1.63
C ASN A 100 -11.64 2.63 -2.82
N GLU A 101 -11.10 3.80 -3.16
CA GLU A 101 -11.64 4.68 -4.19
C GLU A 101 -11.03 4.47 -5.58
N LYS A 102 -9.72 4.20 -5.66
CA LYS A 102 -8.99 4.25 -6.94
C LYS A 102 -8.76 2.91 -7.62
N ILE A 103 -9.06 1.79 -6.95
CA ILE A 103 -8.93 0.46 -7.55
C ILE A 103 -10.32 -0.16 -7.58
N PRO A 104 -10.96 -0.25 -8.76
CA PRO A 104 -12.26 -0.89 -8.94
C PRO A 104 -12.31 -2.29 -8.31
N ARG A 105 -13.53 -2.72 -7.95
CA ARG A 105 -13.77 -4.09 -7.50
C ARG A 105 -13.63 -5.06 -8.66
#